data_AF-A0A1F9MBA9-F1
#
_entry.id   AF-A0A1F9MBA9-F1
#
_cell.length_a   1.000
_cell.length_b   1.000
_cell.length_c   1.000
_cell.angle_alpha   90.00
_cell.angle_beta   90.00
_cell.angle_gamma   90.00
#
_symmetry.space_group_name_H-M   'P 1'
#
loop_
_entity.id
_entity.type
_entity.pdbx_description
1 polymer ?
#
loop_
_entity_poly.entity_id
_entity_poly.type
_entity_poly.pdbx_seq_one_letter_code
_entity_poly.pdbx_strand_id
1 'polypeptide(L)'
;MTLIEFLEQHRSTLLERWFEALLATYPAEAVAQFAKNREVFTNPVGSTARRCLEATVEEFLGEADGPRLEQALEELVRVRAVQEFKPSEALDFAFSLRKVIEDLVHRSGGTLRANLSELEPKYERLLRAALDRYVASRDLLHDIRGRELRDRHFKMLERVEEAYGELRGRRGRQQEEPSREECP
;
A
#
# COMPACT_ATOMS: atom_id res chain seq x y z
N MET A 1 3.14 -37.73 -3.49
CA MET A 1 3.25 -36.30 -3.72
C MET A 1 2.27 -35.60 -2.80
N THR A 2 2.76 -34.75 -1.89
CA THR A 2 1.92 -33.92 -1.02
C THR A 2 1.40 -32.70 -1.78
N LEU A 3 0.43 -31.99 -1.20
CA LEU A 3 -0.07 -30.75 -1.79
C LEU A 3 1.03 -29.67 -1.87
N ILE A 4 1.86 -29.55 -0.84
CA ILE A 4 2.98 -28.59 -0.82
C ILE A 4 4.02 -28.93 -1.89
N GLU A 5 4.41 -30.20 -2.04
CA GLU A 5 5.34 -30.64 -3.09
C GLU A 5 4.81 -30.31 -4.49
N PHE A 6 3.51 -30.52 -4.72
CA PHE A 6 2.87 -30.16 -5.98
C PHE A 6 2.93 -28.64 -6.24
N LEU A 7 2.61 -27.82 -5.23
CA LEU A 7 2.65 -26.37 -5.37
C LEU A 7 4.06 -25.83 -5.58
N GLU A 8 5.08 -26.44 -4.96
CA GLU A 8 6.48 -26.12 -5.23
C GLU A 8 6.90 -26.47 -6.65
N GLN A 9 6.51 -27.65 -7.18
CA GLN A 9 6.75 -28.01 -8.59
C GLN A 9 6.10 -27.03 -9.57
N HIS A 10 4.98 -26.44 -9.19
CA HIS A 10 4.24 -25.46 -10.00
C HIS A 10 4.45 -24.01 -9.55
N ARG A 11 5.47 -23.72 -8.74
CA ARG A 11 5.69 -22.40 -8.11
C ARG A 11 5.76 -21.25 -9.11
N SER A 12 6.44 -21.45 -10.24
CA SER A 12 6.54 -20.43 -11.30
C SER A 12 5.17 -20.09 -11.90
N THR A 13 4.33 -21.10 -12.14
CA THR A 13 2.99 -20.94 -12.68
C THR A 13 2.06 -20.30 -11.65
N LEU A 14 2.18 -20.69 -10.38
CA LEU A 14 1.47 -20.07 -9.26
C LEU A 14 1.79 -18.58 -9.19
N LEU A 15 3.07 -18.21 -9.20
CA LEU A 15 3.51 -16.82 -9.10
C LEU A 15 3.07 -15.96 -10.28
N GLU A 16 3.23 -16.43 -11.53
CA GLU A 16 2.81 -15.64 -12.69
C GLU A 16 1.29 -15.45 -12.72
N ARG A 17 0.49 -16.51 -12.50
CA ARG A 17 -0.98 -16.38 -12.45
C ARG A 17 -1.45 -15.50 -11.29
N TRP A 18 -0.77 -15.58 -10.15
CA TRP A 18 -1.10 -14.74 -8.99
C TRP A 18 -0.73 -13.28 -9.22
N PHE A 19 0.41 -13.03 -9.86
CA PHE A 19 0.81 -11.68 -10.26
C PHE A 19 -0.15 -11.09 -11.28
N GLU A 20 -0.58 -11.85 -12.29
CA GLU A 20 -1.62 -11.42 -13.24
C GLU A 20 -2.93 -11.08 -12.53
N ALA A 21 -3.37 -11.92 -11.58
CA ALA A 21 -4.57 -11.66 -10.80
C ALA A 21 -4.44 -10.40 -9.92
N LEU A 22 -3.25 -10.15 -9.36
CA LEU A 22 -2.96 -8.92 -8.63
C LEU A 22 -3.01 -7.71 -9.56
N LEU A 23 -2.42 -7.78 -10.75
CA LEU A 23 -2.43 -6.68 -11.72
C LEU A 23 -3.85 -6.37 -12.20
N ALA A 24 -4.71 -7.38 -12.34
CA ALA A 24 -6.10 -7.19 -12.75
C ALA A 24 -6.93 -6.31 -11.80
N THR A 25 -6.44 -6.04 -10.57
CA THR A 25 -7.09 -5.09 -9.65
C THR A 25 -6.74 -3.63 -9.93
N TYR A 26 -5.78 -3.36 -10.82
CA TYR A 26 -5.36 -2.01 -11.18
C TYR A 26 -6.04 -1.56 -12.49
N PRO A 27 -6.22 -0.24 -12.70
CA PRO A 27 -6.71 0.29 -13.98
C PRO A 27 -5.87 -0.19 -15.17
N ALA A 28 -6.51 -0.40 -16.32
CA ALA A 28 -5.88 -0.99 -17.50
C ALA A 28 -4.63 -0.22 -17.98
N GLU A 29 -4.62 1.10 -17.80
CA GLU A 29 -3.48 1.96 -18.12
C GLU A 29 -2.25 1.63 -17.26
N ALA A 30 -2.46 1.30 -15.98
CA ALA A 30 -1.39 0.92 -15.05
C ALA A 30 -0.91 -0.51 -15.30
N VAL A 31 -1.80 -1.43 -15.68
CA VAL A 31 -1.47 -2.83 -15.98
C VAL A 31 -0.42 -2.94 -17.10
N ALA A 32 -0.58 -2.18 -18.18
CA ALA A 32 0.36 -2.20 -19.31
C ALA A 32 1.79 -1.79 -18.90
N GLN A 33 1.91 -0.86 -17.95
CA GLN A 33 3.19 -0.41 -17.40
C GLN A 33 3.77 -1.44 -16.42
N PHE A 34 2.92 -2.02 -15.57
CA PHE A 34 3.33 -2.97 -14.54
C PHE A 34 3.69 -4.35 -15.10
N ALA A 35 3.12 -4.74 -16.24
CA ALA A 35 3.36 -6.02 -16.89
C ALA A 35 4.63 -6.06 -17.75
N LYS A 36 5.01 -4.93 -18.39
CA LYS A 36 6.06 -4.89 -19.42
C LYS A 36 7.50 -4.91 -18.88
N ASN A 37 7.76 -4.33 -17.72
CA ASN A 37 9.13 -4.07 -17.25
C ASN A 37 9.41 -4.71 -15.88
N ARG A 38 10.49 -5.48 -15.75
CA ARG A 38 10.97 -6.01 -14.45
C ARG A 38 11.94 -5.07 -13.72
N GLU A 39 12.28 -3.96 -14.36
CA GLU A 39 13.21 -2.94 -13.87
C GLU A 39 12.57 -2.08 -12.77
N VAL A 40 13.19 -2.06 -11.58
CA VAL A 40 12.71 -1.32 -10.40
C VAL A 40 12.50 0.17 -10.68
N PHE A 41 13.40 0.79 -11.46
CA PHE A 41 13.36 2.23 -11.75
C PHE A 41 12.23 2.61 -12.71
N THR A 42 11.84 1.72 -13.62
CA THR A 42 10.78 1.99 -14.60
C THR A 42 9.43 1.42 -14.18
N ASN A 43 9.42 0.47 -13.23
CA ASN A 43 8.22 -0.18 -12.71
C ASN A 43 8.35 -0.50 -11.21
N PRO A 44 8.37 0.51 -10.34
CA PRO A 44 8.57 0.31 -8.90
C PRO A 44 7.42 -0.48 -8.26
N VAL A 45 6.19 -0.31 -8.74
CA VAL A 45 5.01 -1.02 -8.23
C VAL A 45 5.04 -2.49 -8.64
N GLY A 46 5.22 -2.79 -9.93
CA GLY A 46 5.26 -4.18 -10.41
C GLY A 46 6.46 -4.96 -9.90
N SER A 47 7.63 -4.33 -9.79
CA SER A 47 8.82 -4.95 -9.18
C SER A 47 8.60 -5.26 -7.70
N THR A 48 8.09 -4.30 -6.92
CA THR A 48 7.77 -4.51 -5.50
C THR A 48 6.76 -5.63 -5.35
N ALA A 49 5.68 -5.58 -6.14
CA ALA A 49 4.65 -6.61 -6.15
C ALA A 49 5.23 -8.01 -6.40
N ARG A 50 6.03 -8.22 -7.48
CA ARG A 50 6.64 -9.52 -7.76
C ARG A 50 7.46 -10.05 -6.59
N ARG A 51 8.34 -9.21 -6.02
CA ARG A 51 9.16 -9.57 -4.85
C ARG A 51 8.32 -9.94 -3.63
N CYS A 52 7.27 -9.16 -3.34
CA CYS A 52 6.36 -9.43 -2.23
C CYS A 52 5.61 -10.75 -2.43
N LEU A 53 5.12 -11.02 -3.64
CA LEU A 53 4.43 -12.27 -3.96
C LEU A 53 5.39 -13.47 -3.86
N GLU A 54 6.61 -13.36 -4.37
CA GLU A 54 7.64 -14.39 -4.27
C GLU A 54 7.95 -14.77 -2.81
N ALA A 55 8.19 -13.76 -1.96
CA ALA A 55 8.42 -13.96 -0.54
C ALA A 55 7.17 -14.54 0.15
N THR A 56 5.97 -14.09 -0.22
CA THR A 56 4.73 -14.61 0.36
C THR A 56 4.50 -16.07 -0.01
N VAL A 57 4.73 -16.49 -1.26
CA VAL A 57 4.62 -17.90 -1.66
C VAL A 57 5.66 -18.77 -0.93
N GLU A 58 6.89 -18.30 -0.80
CA GLU A 58 7.96 -19.03 -0.10
C GLU A 58 7.57 -19.34 1.35
N GLU A 59 7.09 -18.33 2.07
CA GLU A 59 6.67 -18.47 3.47
C GLU A 59 5.36 -19.26 3.59
N PHE A 60 4.41 -19.06 2.65
CA PHE A 60 3.13 -19.76 2.63
C PHE A 60 3.29 -21.27 2.40
N LEU A 61 4.19 -21.68 1.49
CA LEU A 61 4.44 -23.09 1.19
C LEU A 61 5.39 -23.74 2.21
N GLY A 62 6.25 -22.97 2.87
CA GLY A 62 7.11 -23.43 3.95
C GLY A 62 6.39 -23.62 5.30
N GLU A 63 7.18 -23.91 6.32
CA GLU A 63 6.74 -23.98 7.73
C GLU A 63 6.90 -22.65 8.47
N ALA A 64 7.21 -21.57 7.75
CA ALA A 64 7.72 -20.35 8.36
C ALA A 64 6.58 -19.43 8.84
N ASP A 65 6.57 -19.20 10.16
CA ASP A 65 6.07 -17.97 10.76
C ASP A 65 7.22 -16.97 10.77
N GLY A 66 7.13 -15.96 9.92
CA GLY A 66 8.28 -15.14 9.55
C GLY A 66 8.05 -13.64 9.62
N PRO A 67 9.02 -12.87 10.17
CA PRO A 67 9.18 -11.43 9.93
C PRO A 67 9.26 -11.08 8.43
N ARG A 68 9.72 -12.02 7.60
CA ARG A 68 9.82 -11.86 6.16
C ARG A 68 8.46 -11.84 5.47
N LEU A 69 7.53 -12.72 5.87
CA LEU A 69 6.15 -12.67 5.41
C LEU A 69 5.52 -11.33 5.82
N GLU A 70 5.67 -10.95 7.08
CA GLU A 70 5.15 -9.69 7.59
C GLU A 70 5.64 -8.47 6.80
N GLN A 71 6.95 -8.39 6.55
CA GLN A 71 7.55 -7.31 5.76
C GLN A 71 7.03 -7.31 4.32
N ALA A 72 6.94 -8.47 3.68
CA ALA A 72 6.43 -8.59 2.31
C ALA A 72 4.98 -8.12 2.20
N LEU A 73 4.13 -8.51 3.17
CA LEU A 73 2.74 -8.08 3.23
C LEU A 73 2.65 -6.58 3.49
N GLU A 74 3.42 -6.05 4.44
CA GLU A 74 3.44 -4.63 4.77
C GLU A 74 3.79 -3.77 3.55
N GLU A 75 4.84 -4.13 2.82
CA GLU A 75 5.23 -3.39 1.61
C GLU A 75 4.12 -3.42 0.55
N LEU A 76 3.52 -4.58 0.29
CA LEU A 76 2.47 -4.74 -0.71
C LEU A 76 1.21 -3.95 -0.34
N VAL A 77 0.73 -4.07 0.89
CA VAL A 77 -0.50 -3.39 1.32
C VAL A 77 -0.27 -1.90 1.54
N ARG A 78 0.95 -1.46 1.88
CA ARG A 78 1.30 -0.02 1.97
C ARG A 78 1.19 0.65 0.60
N VAL A 79 1.71 0.02 -0.46
CA VAL A 79 1.55 0.53 -1.83
C VAL A 79 0.06 0.69 -2.17
N ARG A 80 -0.76 -0.31 -1.83
CA ARG A 80 -2.22 -0.26 -2.05
C ARG A 80 -2.92 0.79 -1.17
N ALA A 81 -2.47 1.01 0.06
CA ALA A 81 -3.01 2.06 0.93
C ALA A 81 -2.74 3.47 0.39
N VAL A 82 -1.55 3.70 -0.18
CA VAL A 82 -1.18 4.97 -0.85
C VAL A 82 -2.04 5.20 -2.09
N GLN A 83 -2.38 4.15 -2.82
CA GLN A 83 -3.29 4.20 -3.98
C GLN A 83 -4.79 4.28 -3.58
N GLU A 84 -5.09 4.48 -2.30
CA GLU A 84 -6.43 4.67 -1.75
C GLU A 84 -7.45 3.54 -2.04
N PHE A 85 -6.97 2.32 -2.28
CA PHE A 85 -7.84 1.15 -2.33
C PHE A 85 -8.66 1.02 -1.03
N LYS A 86 -9.87 0.49 -1.11
CA LYS A 86 -10.65 0.12 0.08
C LYS A 86 -10.08 -1.16 0.71
N PRO A 87 -10.34 -1.45 2.00
CA PRO A 87 -9.83 -2.66 2.66
C PRO A 87 -10.12 -3.95 1.89
N SER A 88 -11.33 -4.10 1.34
CA SER A 88 -11.69 -5.28 0.54
C SER A 88 -10.80 -5.44 -0.70
N GLU A 89 -10.61 -4.36 -1.45
CA GLU A 89 -9.81 -4.35 -2.68
C GLU A 89 -8.32 -4.53 -2.38
N ALA A 90 -7.84 -3.92 -1.29
CA ALA A 90 -6.46 -4.02 -0.84
C ALA A 90 -6.07 -5.45 -0.46
N LEU A 91 -7.04 -6.27 0.00
CA LEU A 91 -6.85 -7.66 0.40
C LEU A 91 -7.21 -8.69 -0.68
N ASP A 92 -7.76 -8.27 -1.82
CA ASP A 92 -8.14 -9.18 -2.93
C ASP A 92 -7.01 -10.09 -3.39
N PHE A 93 -5.75 -9.66 -3.25
CA PHE A 93 -4.59 -10.48 -3.58
C PHE A 93 -4.54 -11.79 -2.76
N ALA A 94 -4.87 -11.75 -1.47
CA ALA A 94 -4.87 -12.94 -0.61
C ALA A 94 -5.98 -13.91 -1.03
N PHE A 95 -7.16 -13.41 -1.41
CA PHE A 95 -8.24 -14.23 -1.95
C PHE A 95 -7.91 -14.80 -3.33
N SER A 96 -7.21 -14.04 -4.17
CA SER A 96 -6.79 -14.52 -5.49
C SER A 96 -5.75 -15.64 -5.40
N LEU A 97 -4.87 -15.65 -4.40
CA LEU A 97 -3.93 -16.75 -4.16
C LEU A 97 -4.69 -18.07 -3.98
N ARG A 98 -5.74 -18.05 -3.15
CA ARG A 98 -6.60 -19.21 -2.92
C ARG A 98 -7.19 -19.74 -4.22
N LYS A 99 -7.78 -18.86 -5.03
CA LYS A 99 -8.35 -19.24 -6.33
C LYS A 99 -7.32 -19.82 -7.28
N VAL A 100 -6.12 -19.24 -7.34
CA VAL A 100 -5.05 -19.72 -8.23
C VAL A 100 -4.57 -21.12 -7.82
N ILE A 101 -4.44 -21.38 -6.52
CA ILE A 101 -4.08 -22.69 -5.99
C ILE A 101 -5.20 -23.72 -6.26
N GLU A 102 -6.45 -23.37 -5.95
CA GLU A 102 -7.61 -24.22 -6.22
C GLU A 102 -7.65 -24.61 -7.71
N ASP A 103 -7.51 -23.65 -8.62
CA ASP A 103 -7.46 -23.90 -10.06
C ASP A 103 -6.33 -24.86 -10.47
N LEU A 104 -5.13 -24.70 -9.91
CA LEU A 104 -3.98 -25.55 -10.22
C LEU A 104 -4.24 -26.99 -9.80
N VAL A 105 -4.76 -27.18 -8.58
CA VAL A 105 -5.10 -28.50 -8.03
C VAL A 105 -6.31 -29.12 -8.73
N HIS A 106 -7.27 -28.32 -9.19
CA HIS A 106 -8.39 -28.82 -9.98
C HIS A 106 -7.91 -29.37 -11.32
N ARG A 107 -6.94 -28.73 -11.97
CA ARG A 107 -6.38 -29.19 -13.24
C ARG A 107 -5.47 -30.42 -13.12
N SER A 108 -4.84 -30.65 -11.97
CA SER A 108 -4.00 -31.84 -11.76
C SER A 108 -4.80 -33.14 -11.61
N GLY A 109 -6.07 -33.04 -11.20
CA GLY A 109 -6.92 -34.19 -10.90
C GLY A 109 -6.49 -34.97 -9.63
N GLY A 110 -7.27 -35.98 -9.25
CA GLY A 110 -6.89 -36.95 -8.22
C GLY A 110 -7.07 -36.49 -6.76
N THR A 111 -6.30 -37.13 -5.87
CA THR A 111 -6.42 -37.06 -4.41
C THR A 111 -5.98 -35.73 -3.79
N LEU A 112 -5.22 -34.89 -4.52
CA LEU A 112 -4.74 -33.59 -4.02
C LEU A 112 -5.87 -32.62 -3.66
N ARG A 113 -7.04 -32.74 -4.31
CA ARG A 113 -8.22 -31.93 -3.99
C ARG A 113 -8.71 -32.14 -2.56
N ALA A 114 -8.60 -33.37 -2.04
CA ALA A 114 -9.00 -33.69 -0.68
C ALA A 114 -8.12 -32.98 0.37
N ASN A 115 -6.92 -32.57 -0.02
CA ASN A 115 -5.94 -31.94 0.88
C ASN A 115 -6.01 -30.40 0.83
N LEU A 116 -6.88 -29.80 0.01
CA LEU A 116 -6.99 -28.33 -0.09
C LEU A 116 -7.34 -27.68 1.26
N SER A 117 -8.10 -28.37 2.11
CA SER A 117 -8.44 -27.90 3.46
C SER A 117 -7.21 -27.76 4.38
N GLU A 118 -6.10 -28.45 4.09
CA GLU A 118 -4.84 -28.31 4.84
C GLU A 118 -4.26 -26.89 4.72
N LEU A 119 -4.63 -26.13 3.69
CA LEU A 119 -4.18 -24.76 3.48
C LEU A 119 -5.04 -23.69 4.17
N GLU A 120 -6.22 -24.05 4.70
CA GLU A 120 -7.13 -23.08 5.33
C GLU A 120 -6.47 -22.27 6.46
N PRO A 121 -5.76 -22.89 7.42
CA PRO A 121 -5.09 -22.13 8.48
C PRO A 121 -4.03 -21.15 7.94
N LYS A 122 -3.34 -21.51 6.85
CA LYS A 122 -2.33 -20.67 6.20
C LYS A 122 -2.98 -19.46 5.51
N TYR A 123 -4.12 -19.65 4.82
CA TYR A 123 -4.87 -18.53 4.22
C TYR A 123 -5.39 -17.57 5.28
N GLU A 124 -5.94 -18.09 6.38
CA GLU A 124 -6.44 -17.23 7.43
C GLU A 124 -5.32 -16.41 8.09
N ARG A 125 -4.14 -17.02 8.32
CA ARG A 125 -2.97 -16.30 8.85
C ARG A 125 -2.53 -15.19 7.90
N LEU A 126 -2.43 -15.49 6.60
CA LEU A 126 -2.11 -14.52 5.56
C LEU A 126 -3.08 -13.34 5.56
N LEU A 127 -4.39 -13.62 5.58
CA LEU A 127 -5.44 -12.60 5.57
C LEU A 127 -5.40 -11.71 6.80
N ARG A 128 -5.26 -12.30 8.00
CA ARG A 128 -5.16 -11.56 9.27
C ARG A 128 -3.94 -10.64 9.26
N ALA A 129 -2.77 -11.16 8.91
CA ALA A 129 -1.54 -10.37 8.85
C ALA A 129 -1.64 -9.23 7.82
N ALA A 130 -2.17 -9.49 6.63
CA ALA A 130 -2.34 -8.48 5.60
C ALA A 130 -3.32 -7.37 6.03
N LEU A 131 -4.43 -7.72 6.69
CA LEU A 131 -5.41 -6.77 7.20
C LEU A 131 -4.78 -5.83 8.25
N ASP A 132 -4.09 -6.38 9.24
CA ASP A 132 -3.48 -5.58 10.31
C ASP A 132 -2.48 -4.56 9.74
N ARG A 133 -1.64 -4.98 8.78
CA ARG A 133 -0.67 -4.09 8.13
C ARG A 133 -1.31 -3.04 7.24
N TYR A 134 -2.41 -3.39 6.59
CA TYR A 134 -3.16 -2.45 5.76
C TYR A 134 -3.79 -1.34 6.63
N VAL A 135 -4.43 -1.72 7.73
CA VAL A 135 -5.03 -0.76 8.69
C VAL A 135 -3.95 0.13 9.28
N ALA A 136 -2.83 -0.44 9.75
CA ALA A 136 -1.71 0.33 10.27
C ALA A 136 -1.16 1.34 9.25
N SER A 137 -1.07 0.95 7.97
CA SER A 137 -0.64 1.83 6.89
C SER A 137 -1.63 2.98 6.63
N ARG A 138 -2.94 2.70 6.73
CA ARG A 138 -3.99 3.72 6.59
C ARG A 138 -3.99 4.70 7.75
N ASP A 139 -3.84 4.23 8.97
CA ASP A 139 -3.77 5.08 10.16
C ASP A 139 -2.55 6.01 10.08
N LEU A 140 -1.39 5.48 9.70
CA LEU A 140 -0.20 6.29 9.47
C LEU A 140 -0.42 7.38 8.41
N LEU A 141 -1.07 7.04 7.29
CA LEU A 141 -1.41 8.02 6.24
C LEU A 141 -2.37 9.10 6.77
N HIS A 142 -3.36 8.72 7.57
CA HIS A 142 -4.29 9.66 8.19
C HIS A 142 -3.59 10.59 9.19
N ASP A 143 -2.67 10.07 9.99
CA ASP A 143 -1.87 10.87 10.92
C ASP A 143 -0.96 11.86 10.19
N ILE A 144 -0.31 11.46 9.10
CA ILE A 144 0.50 12.35 8.26
C ILE A 144 -0.37 13.47 7.69
N ARG A 145 -1.52 13.14 7.08
CA ARG A 145 -2.46 14.13 6.53
C ARG A 145 -2.95 15.10 7.62
N GLY A 146 -3.28 14.58 8.80
CA GLY A 146 -3.72 15.38 9.94
C GLY A 146 -2.65 16.34 10.44
N ARG A 147 -1.39 15.90 10.52
CA ARG A 147 -0.25 16.75 10.86
C ARG A 147 -0.04 17.86 9.82
N GLU A 148 0.00 17.50 8.54
CA GLU A 148 0.17 18.49 7.47
C GLU A 148 -0.92 19.57 7.46
N LEU A 149 -2.18 19.19 7.70
CA LEU A 149 -3.27 20.16 7.78
C LEU A 149 -3.06 21.14 8.95
N ARG A 150 -2.72 20.63 10.14
CA ARG A 150 -2.44 21.48 11.31
C ARG A 150 -1.28 22.43 11.05
N ASP A 151 -0.19 21.94 10.46
CA ASP A 151 1.00 22.75 10.18
C ASP A 151 0.70 23.85 9.15
N ARG A 152 -0.11 23.56 8.13
CA ARG A 152 -0.56 24.56 7.14
C ARG A 152 -1.45 25.62 7.79
N HIS A 153 -2.37 25.21 8.67
CA HIS A 153 -3.23 26.15 9.40
C HIS A 153 -2.44 27.05 10.33
N PHE A 154 -1.49 26.51 11.09
CA PHE A 154 -0.64 27.27 12.00
C PHE A 154 0.18 28.32 11.24
N LYS A 155 0.87 27.92 10.17
CA LYS A 155 1.61 28.85 9.30
C LYS A 155 0.73 29.94 8.68
N MET A 156 -0.53 29.63 8.37
CA MET A 156 -1.46 30.63 7.85
C MET A 156 -1.86 31.65 8.92
N LEU A 157 -2.08 31.22 10.16
CA LEU A 157 -2.37 32.11 11.29
C LEU A 157 -1.17 33.00 11.61
N GLU A 158 0.04 32.46 11.66
CA GLU A 158 1.27 33.26 11.85
C GLU A 158 1.40 34.37 10.80
N ARG A 159 1.20 34.05 9.52
CA ARG A 159 1.25 35.05 8.43
C ARG A 159 0.17 36.12 8.56
N VAL A 160 -1.01 35.76 9.06
CA VAL A 160 -2.09 36.72 9.31
C VAL A 160 -1.71 37.64 10.48
N GLU A 161 -1.19 37.09 11.58
CA GLU A 161 -0.72 37.87 12.73
C GLU A 161 0.41 38.84 12.34
N GLU A 162 1.39 38.39 11.56
CA GLU A 162 2.45 39.23 11.00
C GLU A 162 1.88 40.40 10.19
N ALA A 163 0.95 40.13 9.26
CA ALA A 163 0.32 41.16 8.44
C ALA A 163 -0.47 42.17 9.27
N TYR A 164 -1.19 41.74 10.32
CA TYR A 164 -1.87 42.65 11.24
C TYR A 164 -0.88 43.48 12.06
N GLY A 165 0.23 42.89 12.49
CA GLY A 165 1.33 43.60 13.17
C GLY A 165 1.92 44.72 12.32
N GLU A 166 2.19 44.43 11.04
CA GLU A 166 2.70 45.43 10.08
C GLU A 166 1.69 46.57 9.83
N LEU A 167 0.41 46.25 9.64
CA LEU A 167 -0.65 47.25 9.44
C LEU A 167 -0.82 48.16 10.67
N ARG A 168 -0.76 47.59 11.87
CA ARG A 168 -0.81 48.35 13.13
C ARG A 168 0.42 49.27 13.27
N GLY A 169 1.62 48.76 12.94
CA GLY A 169 2.85 49.55 12.93
C GLY A 169 2.89 50.65 11.87
N ARG A 170 2.18 50.52 10.76
CA ARG A 170 2.02 51.57 9.74
C ARG A 170 1.02 52.66 10.18
N ARG A 171 -0.12 52.28 10.78
CA ARG A 171 -1.09 53.24 11.33
C ARG A 171 -0.52 54.08 12.49
N GLY A 172 0.29 53.48 13.37
CA GLY A 172 0.96 54.22 14.43
C GLY A 172 1.92 55.28 13.89
N ARG A 173 2.72 54.95 12.86
CA ARG A 173 3.66 55.89 12.23
C ARG A 173 2.99 57.03 11.46
N GLN A 174 1.83 56.79 10.86
CA GLN A 174 1.04 57.85 10.19
C GLN A 174 0.32 58.79 11.17
N GLN A 175 0.14 58.40 12.43
CA GLN A 175 -0.43 59.28 13.47
C GLN A 175 0.64 60.11 14.22
N GLU A 176 1.92 59.74 14.11
CA GLU A 176 3.04 60.45 14.74
C GLU A 176 3.74 61.49 13.84
N GLU A 177 3.38 61.60 12.55
CA GLU A 177 3.81 62.74 11.72
C GLU A 177 2.85 63.92 11.96
N PRO A 178 3.22 64.96 12.73
CA PRO A 178 2.41 66.16 12.81
C PRO A 178 2.44 66.85 11.45
N SER A 179 1.29 67.37 11.02
CA SER A 179 1.17 68.32 9.92
C SER A 179 2.25 69.39 10.08
N ARG A 180 3.29 69.32 9.24
CA ARG A 180 4.12 70.50 8.97
C ARG A 180 3.22 71.44 8.16
N GLU A 181 2.36 72.17 8.87
CA GLU A 181 1.69 73.34 8.33
C GLU A 181 2.79 74.31 7.88
N GLU A 182 2.98 74.36 6.57
CA GLU A 182 3.58 75.49 5.89
C GLU A 182 2.80 76.74 6.26
N CYS A 183 3.49 77.72 6.82
CA CYS A 183 2.99 79.08 7.02
C CYS A 183 4.16 80.05 6.88
N PRO A 184 3.91 81.30 6.42
CA PRO A 184 4.06 81.69 5.02
C PRO A 184 5.38 82.40 4.70
#